data_AF-A0AAV8HV52-F1
#
_entry.id   AF-A0AAV8HV52-F1
#
_cell.length_a   1.000
_cell.length_b   1.000
_cell.length_c   1.000
_cell.angle_alpha   90.00
_cell.angle_beta   90.00
_cell.angle_gamma   90.00
#
_symmetry.space_group_name_H-M   'P 1'
#
loop_
_entity.id
_entity.type
_entity.pdbx_description
1 polymer ?
#
loop_
_entity_poly.entity_id
_entity_poly.type
_entity_poly.pdbx_seq_one_letter_code
_entity_poly.pdbx_strand_id
1 'polypeptide(L)'
;MATGWSSRMTHAKLLAAELLSVTVYPSSPPSFSIPRRSPSSISRAEILGVVVSLESKPKFVKFLLDDGTGCVPCILWLHPLLPPSDNDPTPELLRLQARTVRLGEQLRVRGRITLYRAQLQITVADVFVEKDPNMETFHRLDCLRLAKRSYHLHKDAFPST
;
A
#
# COMPACT_ATOMS: atom_id res chain seq x y z
N MET A 1 -10.58 9.50 -28.13
CA MET A 1 -10.02 10.31 -27.03
C MET A 1 -10.37 9.61 -25.72
N ALA A 2 -9.45 8.82 -25.16
CA ALA A 2 -9.69 8.10 -23.92
C ALA A 2 -9.55 9.08 -22.74
N THR A 3 -10.62 9.23 -21.97
CA THR A 3 -10.64 10.01 -20.73
C THR A 3 -9.72 9.35 -19.72
N GLY A 4 -8.55 9.97 -19.48
CA GLY A 4 -7.58 9.49 -18.50
C GLY A 4 -8.19 9.48 -17.11
N TRP A 5 -8.48 8.29 -16.58
CA TRP A 5 -8.78 8.15 -15.16
C TRP A 5 -7.58 8.66 -14.35
N SER A 6 -7.83 9.64 -13.49
CA SER A 6 -6.82 10.15 -12.56
C SER A 6 -6.39 9.02 -11.63
N SER A 7 -5.18 8.48 -11.82
CA SER A 7 -4.58 7.42 -11.00
C SER A 7 -4.41 7.78 -9.52
N ARG A 8 -4.73 9.01 -9.12
CA ARG A 8 -4.49 9.56 -7.78
C ARG A 8 -5.37 8.95 -6.67
N MET A 9 -6.47 8.28 -7.00
CA MET A 9 -7.42 7.75 -6.01
C MET A 9 -7.46 6.21 -5.96
N THR A 10 -6.87 5.52 -6.93
CA THR A 10 -6.86 4.05 -6.97
C THR A 10 -5.73 3.51 -6.10
N HIS A 11 -6.01 2.48 -5.30
CA HIS A 11 -4.98 1.74 -4.59
C HIS A 11 -4.28 0.79 -5.57
N ALA A 12 -3.01 1.06 -5.88
CA ALA A 12 -2.22 0.16 -6.71
C ALA A 12 -1.97 -1.15 -5.96
N LYS A 13 -2.31 -2.30 -6.56
CA LYS A 13 -2.00 -3.60 -5.96
C LYS A 13 -0.53 -3.90 -6.19
N LEU A 14 0.21 -4.07 -5.10
CA LEU A 14 1.67 -4.25 -5.15
C LEU A 14 2.08 -5.37 -4.21
N LEU A 15 3.11 -6.12 -4.61
CA LEU A 15 3.86 -6.96 -3.68
C LEU A 15 4.76 -6.08 -2.79
N ALA A 16 5.13 -6.59 -1.63
CA ALA A 16 5.98 -5.89 -0.67
C ALA A 16 7.32 -5.45 -1.30
N ALA A 17 7.99 -6.35 -2.03
CA ALA A 17 9.22 -6.03 -2.75
C ALA A 17 9.04 -4.86 -3.73
N GLU A 18 7.92 -4.81 -4.43
CA GLU A 18 7.64 -3.74 -5.39
C GLU A 18 7.42 -2.41 -4.67
N LEU A 19 6.61 -2.41 -3.60
CA LEU A 19 6.36 -1.23 -2.79
C LEU A 19 7.65 -0.70 -2.17
N LEU A 20 8.48 -1.56 -1.59
CA LEU A 20 9.73 -1.18 -0.94
C LEU A 20 10.80 -0.70 -1.94
N SER A 21 10.66 -1.03 -3.23
CA SER A 21 11.52 -0.55 -4.30
C SER A 21 11.09 0.78 -4.92
N VAL A 22 9.93 1.32 -4.53
CA VAL A 22 9.37 2.56 -5.11
C VAL A 22 10.38 3.71 -5.11
N THR A 23 10.51 4.37 -6.26
CA THR A 23 11.34 5.58 -6.37
C THR A 23 10.59 6.76 -5.77
N VAL A 24 11.24 7.45 -4.84
CA VAL A 24 10.71 8.67 -4.22
C VAL A 24 11.33 9.87 -4.90
N TYR A 25 10.50 10.77 -5.43
CA TYR A 25 10.96 12.05 -5.94
C TYR A 25 10.74 13.15 -4.89
N PRO A 26 11.77 13.99 -4.64
CA PRO A 26 11.66 15.09 -3.70
C PRO A 26 10.72 16.16 -4.28
N SER A 27 9.49 16.19 -3.78
CA SER A 27 8.47 17.21 -4.05
C SER A 27 7.68 17.50 -2.78
N SER A 28 6.88 18.57 -2.76
CA SER A 28 5.98 18.89 -1.64
C SER A 28 4.53 18.84 -2.12
N PRO A 29 3.77 17.77 -1.83
CA PRO A 29 4.14 16.52 -1.14
C PRO A 29 5.03 15.59 -2.00
N PRO A 30 5.73 14.60 -1.41
CA PRO A 30 6.57 13.66 -2.16
C PRO A 30 5.73 12.85 -3.16
N SER A 31 6.32 12.56 -4.30
CA SER A 31 5.71 11.74 -5.34
C SER A 31 6.47 10.42 -5.48
N PHE A 32 5.73 9.37 -5.85
CA PHE A 32 6.22 8.00 -5.86
C PHE A 32 5.99 7.39 -7.23
N SER A 33 6.96 6.65 -7.76
CA SER A 33 6.80 5.85 -8.98
C SER A 33 7.35 4.45 -8.79
N ILE A 34 6.85 3.50 -9.57
CA ILE A 34 7.41 2.15 -9.58
C ILE A 34 8.64 2.17 -10.51
N PRO A 35 9.83 1.74 -10.06
CA PRO A 35 11.01 1.74 -10.92
C PRO A 35 10.81 0.88 -12.16
N ARG A 36 11.45 1.28 -13.27
CA ARG A 36 11.44 0.55 -14.55
C ARG A 36 10.04 0.37 -15.16
N ARG A 37 9.06 1.14 -14.68
CA ARG A 37 7.64 1.13 -15.06
C ARG A 37 7.20 2.53 -15.47
N SER A 38 5.95 2.66 -15.89
CA SER A 38 5.36 3.94 -16.33
C SER A 38 5.68 5.09 -15.34
N PRO A 39 5.97 6.32 -15.82
CA PRO A 39 6.22 7.48 -14.97
C PRO A 39 4.96 7.96 -14.21
N SER A 40 3.83 7.27 -14.35
CA SER A 40 2.60 7.57 -13.60
C SER A 40 2.87 7.51 -12.09
N SER A 41 2.62 8.62 -11.41
CA SER A 41 2.76 8.66 -9.96
C SER A 41 1.71 7.78 -9.29
N ILE A 42 2.16 7.02 -8.30
CA ILE A 42 1.32 6.28 -7.37
C ILE A 42 1.30 7.03 -6.04
N SER A 43 0.17 7.01 -5.36
CA SER A 43 0.00 7.68 -4.04
C SER A 43 -0.59 6.75 -2.99
N ARG A 44 -1.18 5.64 -3.45
CA ARG A 44 -1.98 4.71 -2.67
C ARG A 44 -1.67 3.29 -3.10
N ALA A 45 -1.64 2.38 -2.14
CA ALA A 45 -1.36 0.97 -2.37
C ALA A 45 -2.40 0.08 -1.67
N GLU A 46 -2.62 -1.10 -2.24
CA GLU A 46 -3.25 -2.25 -1.62
C GLU A 46 -2.19 -3.35 -1.54
N ILE A 47 -1.98 -3.89 -0.35
CA ILE A 47 -1.09 -5.04 -0.11
C ILE A 47 -1.86 -6.12 0.65
N LEU A 48 -1.45 -7.37 0.49
CA LEU A 48 -1.98 -8.50 1.23
C LEU A 48 -0.82 -9.33 1.77
N GLY A 49 -0.84 -9.62 3.07
CA GLY A 49 0.19 -10.43 3.71
C GLY A 49 -0.20 -10.84 5.13
N VAL A 50 0.73 -11.50 5.82
CA VAL A 50 0.58 -11.95 7.20
C VAL A 50 1.19 -10.93 8.16
N VAL A 51 0.53 -10.67 9.28
CA VAL A 51 1.07 -9.79 10.32
C VAL A 51 2.20 -10.49 11.08
N VAL A 52 3.43 -10.02 10.88
CA VAL A 52 4.65 -10.60 11.49
C VAL A 52 5.21 -9.80 12.66
N SER A 53 4.75 -8.55 12.84
CA SER A 53 5.10 -7.70 13.97
C SER A 53 3.93 -6.79 14.30
N LEU A 54 3.72 -6.50 15.58
CA LEU A 54 2.62 -5.67 16.06
C LEU A 54 3.06 -4.85 17.27
N GLU A 55 2.93 -3.53 17.16
CA GLU A 55 3.18 -2.56 18.23
C GLU A 55 1.95 -1.68 18.40
N SER A 56 1.33 -1.74 19.58
CA SER A 56 0.19 -0.90 19.92
C SER A 56 0.66 0.33 20.71
N LYS A 57 0.26 1.52 20.25
CA LYS A 57 0.45 2.80 20.94
C LYS A 57 -0.91 3.47 21.15
N PRO A 58 -1.03 4.42 22.10
CA PRO A 58 -2.28 5.15 22.32
C PRO A 58 -2.82 5.85 21.07
N LYS A 59 -1.94 6.34 20.19
CA LYS A 59 -2.31 7.12 19.00
C LYS A 59 -2.38 6.30 17.70
N PHE A 60 -1.74 5.14 17.65
CA PHE A 60 -1.63 4.34 16.43
C PHE A 60 -1.31 2.88 16.75
N VAL A 61 -1.66 1.99 15.82
CA VAL A 61 -1.15 0.63 15.76
C VAL A 61 -0.16 0.56 14.60
N LYS A 62 1.07 0.10 14.89
CA LYS A 62 2.11 -0.16 13.90
C LYS A 62 2.26 -1.66 13.74
N PHE A 63 2.34 -2.13 12.50
CA PHE A 63 2.54 -3.54 12.23
C PHE A 63 3.34 -3.76 10.94
N LEU A 64 3.91 -4.94 10.78
CA LEU A 64 4.58 -5.36 9.55
C LEU A 64 3.71 -6.42 8.85
N LEU A 65 3.48 -6.24 7.54
CA LEU A 65 2.88 -7.26 6.68
C LEU A 65 3.94 -7.93 5.82
N ASP A 66 4.01 -9.25 5.89
CA ASP A 66 4.88 -10.09 5.07
C ASP A 66 4.07 -10.86 4.03
N ASP A 67 4.41 -10.70 2.76
CA ASP A 67 3.81 -11.42 1.62
C ASP A 67 4.78 -12.43 0.98
N GLY A 68 5.87 -12.75 1.66
CA GLY A 68 6.97 -13.60 1.18
C GLY A 68 7.97 -12.89 0.26
N THR A 69 7.73 -11.62 -0.11
CA THR A 69 8.65 -10.81 -0.91
C THR A 69 9.29 -9.67 -0.13
N GLY A 70 8.79 -9.38 1.07
CA GLY A 70 9.31 -8.37 1.98
C GLY A 70 8.32 -8.03 3.08
N CYS A 71 8.75 -7.23 4.06
CA CYS A 71 7.90 -6.79 5.17
C CYS A 71 7.57 -5.29 5.04
N VAL A 72 6.31 -4.95 4.81
CA VAL A 72 5.87 -3.55 4.68
C VAL A 72 5.40 -3.00 6.02
N PRO A 73 5.96 -1.89 6.51
CA PRO A 73 5.43 -1.18 7.65
C PRO A 73 4.07 -0.54 7.35
N CYS A 74 3.10 -0.82 8.20
CA CYS A 74 1.74 -0.30 8.13
C CYS A 74 1.42 0.45 9.43
N ILE A 75 0.90 1.67 9.29
CA ILE A 75 0.53 2.55 10.42
C ILE A 75 -0.97 2.85 10.35
N LEU A 76 -1.73 2.29 11.28
CA LEU A 76 -3.15 2.61 11.49
C LEU A 76 -3.28 3.66 12.59
N TRP A 77 -3.71 4.86 12.24
CA TRP A 77 -3.93 5.94 13.19
C TRP A 77 -5.29 5.77 13.88
N LEU A 78 -5.32 5.93 15.21
CA LEU A 78 -6.54 5.79 16.03
C LEU A 78 -7.29 7.12 16.22
N HIS A 79 -6.72 8.19 15.69
CA HIS A 79 -7.28 9.53 15.69
C HIS A 79 -7.01 10.19 14.33
N PRO A 80 -7.88 11.09 13.86
CA PRO A 80 -7.65 11.84 12.63
C PRO A 80 -6.35 12.65 12.71
N LEU A 81 -5.51 12.56 11.67
CA LEU A 81 -4.29 13.38 11.53
C LEU A 81 -4.56 14.79 11.00
N LEU A 82 -5.76 15.01 10.46
CA LEU A 82 -6.26 16.24 9.86
C LEU A 82 -7.66 16.52 10.43
N PRO A 83 -8.21 17.75 10.26
CA PRO A 83 -9.62 17.99 10.59
C PRO A 83 -10.48 16.94 9.88
N PRO A 84 -11.36 16.24 10.62
CA PRO A 84 -12.14 15.14 10.08
C PRO A 84 -13.01 15.62 8.91
N SER A 85 -12.94 14.92 7.78
CA SER A 85 -13.93 15.05 6.72
C SER A 85 -15.17 14.21 7.03
N ASP A 86 -16.32 14.52 6.43
CA ASP A 86 -17.56 13.71 6.61
C ASP A 86 -17.39 12.23 6.22
N ASN A 87 -16.36 11.90 5.43
CA ASN A 87 -16.06 10.54 5.00
C ASN A 87 -14.98 9.84 5.85
N ASP A 88 -14.45 10.50 6.88
CA ASP A 88 -13.40 9.90 7.71
C ASP A 88 -14.01 8.85 8.65
N PRO A 89 -13.33 7.70 8.84
CA PRO A 89 -13.81 6.66 9.73
C PRO A 89 -13.93 7.21 11.16
N THR A 90 -15.06 6.87 11.81
CA THR A 90 -15.29 7.25 13.20
C THR A 90 -14.21 6.65 14.10
N PRO A 91 -13.90 7.26 15.26
CA PRO A 91 -12.96 6.69 16.22
C PRO A 91 -13.31 5.25 16.66
N GLU A 92 -14.60 4.91 16.68
CA GLU A 92 -15.07 3.56 16.99
C GLU A 92 -14.70 2.56 15.89
N LEU A 93 -14.87 2.93 14.61
CA LEU A 93 -14.47 2.10 13.47
C LEU A 93 -12.95 1.90 13.43
N LEU A 94 -12.17 2.95 13.71
CA LEU A 94 -10.71 2.85 13.80
C LEU A 94 -10.26 1.88 14.91
N ARG A 95 -10.92 1.93 16.07
CA ARG A 95 -10.67 0.98 17.17
C ARG A 95 -11.06 -0.44 16.81
N LEU A 96 -12.14 -0.63 16.04
CA LEU A 96 -12.53 -1.95 15.55
C LEU A 96 -11.48 -2.50 14.58
N GLN A 97 -11.03 -1.70 13.61
CA GLN A 97 -9.93 -2.08 12.71
C GLN A 97 -8.65 -2.41 13.48
N ALA A 98 -8.32 -1.65 14.53
CA ALA A 98 -7.16 -1.93 15.37
C ALA A 98 -7.23 -3.29 16.06
N ARG A 99 -8.42 -3.70 16.52
CA ARG A 99 -8.64 -5.04 17.11
C ARG A 99 -8.50 -6.18 16.10
N THR A 100 -8.72 -5.88 14.82
CA THR A 100 -8.54 -6.83 13.72
C THR A 100 -7.07 -7.15 13.45
N VAL A 101 -6.16 -6.21 13.74
CA VAL A 101 -4.73 -6.43 13.52
C VAL A 101 -4.15 -7.31 14.63
N ARG A 102 -3.88 -8.58 14.31
CA ARG A 102 -3.32 -9.57 15.24
C ARG A 102 -2.15 -10.29 14.58
N LEU A 103 -1.12 -10.64 15.37
CA LEU A 103 0.00 -11.46 14.88
C LEU A 103 -0.50 -12.76 14.26
N GLY A 104 0.05 -13.13 13.11
CA GLY A 104 -0.32 -14.32 12.35
C GLY A 104 -1.58 -14.18 11.50
N GLU A 105 -2.33 -13.07 11.60
CA GLU A 105 -3.52 -12.86 10.78
C GLU A 105 -3.14 -12.48 9.35
N GLN A 106 -3.85 -13.02 8.36
CA GLN A 106 -3.73 -12.61 6.97
C GLN A 106 -4.63 -11.40 6.70
N LEU A 107 -4.00 -10.26 6.39
CA LEU A 107 -4.69 -9.00 6.19
C LEU A 107 -4.50 -8.47 4.78
N ARG A 108 -5.57 -7.94 4.22
CA ARG A 108 -5.52 -7.00 3.10
C ARG A 108 -5.59 -5.58 3.65
N VAL A 109 -4.61 -4.76 3.29
CA VAL A 109 -4.45 -3.39 3.78
C VAL A 109 -4.43 -2.44 2.60
N ARG A 110 -5.24 -1.38 2.68
CA ARG A 110 -5.20 -0.26 1.73
C ARG A 110 -4.85 1.02 2.44
N GLY A 111 -4.11 1.88 1.76
CA GLY A 111 -3.76 3.17 2.33
C GLY A 111 -2.87 4.01 1.43
N ARG A 112 -2.39 5.10 2.00
CA ARG A 112 -1.47 6.03 1.34
C ARG A 112 -0.04 5.56 1.51
N ILE A 113 0.72 5.61 0.42
CA ILE A 113 2.18 5.44 0.48
C ILE A 113 2.77 6.70 1.12
N THR A 114 3.57 6.52 2.16
CA THR A 114 4.24 7.62 2.85
C THR A 114 5.69 7.27 3.12
N LEU A 115 6.51 8.30 3.29
CA LEU A 115 7.90 8.17 3.71
C LEU A 115 8.03 8.72 5.13
N TYR A 116 8.54 7.90 6.05
CA TYR A 116 8.83 8.32 7.42
C TYR A 116 10.24 7.88 7.80
N ARG A 117 11.09 8.83 8.21
CA ARG A 117 12.52 8.58 8.53
C ARG A 117 13.23 7.75 7.44
N ALA A 118 13.03 8.16 6.19
CA ALA A 118 13.55 7.49 4.98
C ALA A 118 13.07 6.04 4.76
N GLN A 119 12.03 5.58 5.46
CA GLN A 119 11.41 4.28 5.25
C GLN A 119 10.03 4.43 4.60
N LEU A 120 9.79 3.65 3.55
CA LEU A 120 8.48 3.54 2.92
C LEU A 120 7.53 2.77 3.83
N GLN A 121 6.31 3.27 3.96
CA GLN A 121 5.27 2.67 4.78
C GLN A 121 3.89 2.97 4.19
N ILE A 122 2.88 2.19 4.62
CA ILE A 122 1.48 2.48 4.33
C ILE A 122 0.85 3.18 5.54
N THR A 123 0.36 4.40 5.34
CA THR A 123 -0.61 5.01 6.25
C THR A 123 -1.97 4.43 5.92
N VAL A 124 -2.46 3.56 6.80
CA VAL A 124 -3.61 2.70 6.59
C VAL A 124 -4.90 3.53 6.53
N ALA A 125 -5.70 3.28 5.51
CA ALA A 125 -7.08 3.76 5.39
C ALA A 125 -8.08 2.69 5.82
N ASP A 126 -7.81 1.42 5.47
CA ASP A 126 -8.64 0.29 5.86
C ASP A 126 -7.86 -1.03 5.93
N VAL A 127 -8.43 -1.95 6.70
CA VAL A 127 -7.89 -3.28 6.98
C VAL A 127 -9.03 -4.29 6.87
N PHE A 128 -8.78 -5.39 6.16
CA PHE A 128 -9.70 -6.53 6.04
C PHE A 128 -8.99 -7.81 6.43
N VAL A 129 -9.67 -8.67 7.19
CA VAL A 129 -9.23 -10.06 7.39
C VAL A 129 -9.59 -10.86 6.17
N GLU A 130 -8.60 -11.52 5.58
CA GLU A 130 -8.83 -12.44 4.47
C GLU A 130 -8.86 -13.87 5.01
N LYS A 131 -10.04 -14.50 4.98
CA LYS A 131 -10.25 -15.86 5.49
C LYS A 131 -10.04 -16.95 4.45
N ASP A 132 -10.17 -16.61 3.17
CA ASP A 132 -9.94 -17.56 2.09
C ASP A 132 -8.42 -17.68 1.84
N PRO A 133 -7.82 -18.87 2.02
CA PRO A 133 -6.39 -19.07 1.84
C PRO A 133 -5.92 -18.78 0.41
N ASN A 134 -6.81 -18.84 -0.58
CA ASN A 134 -6.47 -18.57 -1.98
C ASN A 134 -6.27 -17.06 -2.25
N MET A 135 -6.70 -16.18 -1.34
CA MET A 135 -6.62 -14.73 -1.55
C MET A 135 -5.20 -14.21 -1.74
N GLU A 136 -4.20 -14.83 -1.10
CA GLU A 136 -2.80 -14.50 -1.33
C GLU A 136 -2.41 -14.79 -2.79
N THR A 137 -2.79 -15.97 -3.30
CA THR A 137 -2.50 -16.37 -4.68
C THR A 137 -3.21 -15.44 -5.67
N PHE A 138 -4.49 -15.13 -5.46
CA PHE A 138 -5.22 -14.22 -6.33
C PHE A 138 -4.63 -12.80 -6.32
N HIS A 139 -4.27 -12.28 -5.14
CA HIS A 139 -3.63 -10.98 -5.03
C HIS A 139 -2.28 -10.96 -5.76
N ARG A 140 -1.45 -11.98 -5.59
CA ARG A 140 -0.15 -12.10 -6.28
C ARG A 140 -0.33 -12.15 -7.81
N LEU A 141 -1.30 -12.92 -8.31
CA LEU A 141 -1.63 -12.98 -9.73
C LEU A 141 -2.11 -11.63 -10.27
N ASP A 142 -2.93 -10.91 -9.50
CA ASP A 142 -3.37 -9.56 -9.84
C ASP A 142 -2.20 -8.57 -9.90
N CYS A 143 -1.31 -8.56 -8.90
CA CYS A 143 -0.10 -7.71 -8.89
C CYS A 143 0.75 -7.98 -10.13
N LEU A 144 1.03 -9.25 -10.44
CA LEU A 144 1.79 -9.64 -11.64
C LEU A 144 1.09 -9.23 -12.94
N ARG A 145 -0.25 -9.39 -13.01
CA ARG A 145 -1.03 -8.98 -14.18
C ARG A 145 -1.00 -7.47 -14.37
N LEU A 146 -1.19 -6.68 -13.31
CA LEU A 146 -1.17 -5.22 -13.33
C LEU A 146 0.22 -4.68 -13.63
N ALA A 147 1.27 -5.26 -13.04
CA ALA A 147 2.66 -4.99 -13.39
C ALA A 147 2.90 -5.16 -14.89
N LYS A 148 2.38 -6.24 -15.47
CA LYS A 148 2.53 -6.55 -16.89
C LYS A 148 1.62 -5.75 -17.82
N ARG A 149 0.46 -5.25 -17.37
CA ARG A 149 -0.61 -4.70 -18.24
C ARG A 149 -0.99 -3.24 -17.99
N SER A 150 -0.63 -2.68 -16.85
CA SER A 150 -1.17 -1.40 -16.39
C SER A 150 -0.11 -0.49 -15.80
N TYR A 151 0.95 -1.06 -15.22
CA TYR A 151 2.13 -0.34 -14.77
C TYR A 151 3.25 -0.38 -15.82
N HIS A 152 2.90 -0.62 -17.09
CA HIS A 152 3.83 -1.08 -18.13
C HIS A 152 5.24 -0.50 -18.10
N LEU A 153 6.16 -1.45 -18.23
CA LEU A 153 7.60 -1.35 -18.44
C LEU A 153 7.93 -0.43 -19.62
N HIS A 154 8.95 0.42 -19.48
CA HIS A 154 9.74 0.81 -20.65
C HIS A 154 10.39 -0.49 -21.18
N LYS A 155 9.87 -1.04 -22.27
CA LYS A 155 10.70 -1.87 -23.14
C LYS A 155 11.62 -0.89 -23.88
N ASP A 156 12.92 -1.05 -23.62
CA ASP A 156 14.04 -0.56 -24.42
C ASP A 156 14.37 0.94 -24.32
N ALA A 157 15.21 1.26 -23.33
CA ALA A 157 16.40 2.06 -23.56
C ALA A 157 17.57 1.09 -23.85
N PHE A 158 17.49 0.38 -24.97
CA PHE A 158 18.66 -0.25 -25.59
C PHE A 158 18.90 0.49 -26.90
N PRO A 159 20.08 1.08 -27.13
CA PRO A 159 20.38 1.73 -28.39
C PRO A 159 20.42 0.67 -29.49
N SER A 160 19.58 0.84 -30.50
CA SER A 160 19.70 0.12 -31.77
C SER A 160 21.10 0.35 -32.32
N THR A 161 21.88 -0.73 -32.40
CA THR A 161 23.15 -0.77 -33.13
C THR A 161 22.88 -1.05 -34.60
#